data_AF-L0DK06-F1
#
_entry.id   AF-L0DK06-F1
#
_cell.length_a   1.000
_cell.length_b   1.000
_cell.length_c   1.000
_cell.angle_alpha   90.00
_cell.angle_beta   90.00
_cell.angle_gamma   90.00
#
_symmetry.space_group_name_H-M   'P 1'
#
loop_
_entity.id
_entity.type
_entity.pdbx_description
1 polymer ?
#
loop_
_entity_poly.entity_id
_entity_poly.type
_entity_poly.pdbx_seq_one_letter_code
_entity_poly.pdbx_strand_id
1 'polypeptide(L)'
;MNTLSLRTVVRNAAAVFSGCYGAVTRRAEQAGCSRQTLYQHARLLERRLQPQDTAPAAVEVPIAAPAQVARLDQPTRRRLAVTAFAMGISTRQIEDLLRVILGEEGPDHATIGRWVADAAHSARPVLKAIDAACVPKVGTLAVDEIFFGGGRLWSGSSRRV
;
A
#
# COMPACT_ATOMS: atom_id res chain seq x y z
N MET A 1 -23.57 4.90 -22.79
CA MET A 1 -23.26 4.73 -21.36
C MET A 1 -24.57 4.83 -20.59
N ASN A 2 -25.11 3.71 -20.09
CA ASN A 2 -26.35 3.75 -19.31
C ASN A 2 -26.09 4.52 -18.01
N THR A 3 -26.71 5.70 -17.89
CA THR A 3 -26.78 6.47 -16.65
C THR A 3 -27.58 5.66 -15.63
N LEU A 4 -26.88 5.01 -14.70
CA LEU A 4 -27.51 4.35 -13.55
C LEU A 4 -28.27 5.38 -12.72
N SER A 5 -29.44 4.99 -12.21
CA SER A 5 -30.19 5.85 -11.31
C SER A 5 -29.39 6.12 -10.02
N LEU A 6 -29.55 7.32 -9.46
CA LEU A 6 -28.89 7.71 -8.21
C LEU A 6 -29.16 6.70 -7.08
N ARG A 7 -30.40 6.18 -7.01
CA ARG A 7 -30.80 5.15 -6.04
C ARG A 7 -29.98 3.88 -6.19
N THR A 8 -29.68 3.45 -7.42
CA THR A 8 -28.83 2.28 -7.67
C THR A 8 -27.38 2.55 -7.28
N VAL A 9 -26.85 3.73 -7.60
CA VAL A 9 -25.49 4.14 -7.21
C VAL A 9 -25.32 4.15 -5.69
N VAL A 10 -26.25 4.76 -4.96
CA VAL A 10 -26.20 4.83 -3.48
C VAL A 10 -26.32 3.43 -2.86
N ARG A 11 -27.22 2.57 -3.35
CA ARG A 11 -27.35 1.19 -2.85
C ARG A 11 -26.12 0.34 -3.12
N ASN A 12 -25.48 0.54 -4.27
CA ASN A 12 -24.23 -0.12 -4.62
C ASN A 12 -23.10 0.31 -3.68
N ALA A 13 -22.99 1.62 -3.42
CA ALA A 13 -22.02 2.17 -2.49
C ALA A 13 -22.26 1.69 -1.05
N ALA A 14 -23.51 1.64 -0.59
CA ALA A 14 -23.85 1.15 0.75
C ALA A 14 -23.44 -0.32 0.97
N ALA A 15 -23.58 -1.17 -0.05
CA ALA A 15 -23.11 -2.56 0.02
C ALA A 15 -21.58 -2.67 0.14
N VAL A 16 -20.84 -1.70 -0.39
CA VAL A 16 -19.36 -1.63 -0.33
C VAL A 16 -18.88 -1.03 1.00
N PHE A 17 -19.47 0.09 1.43
CA PHE A 17 -19.00 0.83 2.61
C PHE A 17 -19.57 0.33 3.94
N SER A 18 -20.74 -0.33 3.93
CA SER A 18 -21.46 -0.69 5.15
C SER A 18 -22.07 -2.08 5.13
N GLY A 19 -21.77 -2.89 4.10
CA GLY A 19 -22.30 -4.24 3.96
C GLY A 19 -21.57 -5.26 4.82
N CYS A 20 -22.30 -6.28 5.29
CA CYS A 20 -21.70 -7.46 5.92
C CYS A 20 -21.00 -8.37 4.89
N TYR A 21 -20.31 -9.41 5.36
CA TYR A 21 -19.65 -10.37 4.48
C TYR A 21 -20.58 -10.91 3.37
N GLY A 22 -20.08 -10.90 2.14
CA GLY A 22 -20.84 -11.29 0.95
C GLY A 22 -21.86 -10.27 0.42
N ALA A 23 -22.05 -9.11 1.07
CA ALA A 23 -23.00 -8.09 0.61
C ALA A 23 -22.67 -7.56 -0.80
N VAL A 24 -21.38 -7.37 -1.12
CA VAL A 24 -20.94 -6.96 -2.47
C VAL A 24 -21.27 -8.02 -3.52
N THR A 25 -21.09 -9.30 -3.21
CA THR A 25 -21.42 -10.40 -4.13
C THR A 25 -22.93 -10.46 -4.40
N ARG A 26 -23.76 -10.51 -3.35
CA ARG A 26 -25.22 -10.52 -3.50
C ARG A 26 -25.72 -9.29 -4.25
N ARG A 27 -25.12 -8.13 -3.99
CA ARG A 27 -25.50 -6.88 -4.68
C ARG A 27 -25.09 -6.91 -6.15
N ALA A 28 -23.96 -7.51 -6.49
CA ALA A 28 -23.45 -7.60 -7.86
C ALA A 28 -24.41 -8.45 -8.70
N GLU A 29 -24.81 -9.60 -8.16
CA GLU A 29 -25.83 -10.49 -8.72
C GLU A 29 -27.17 -9.77 -8.93
N GLN A 30 -27.69 -9.10 -7.88
CA GLN A 30 -28.94 -8.33 -7.97
C GLN A 30 -28.90 -7.18 -8.98
N ALA A 31 -27.73 -6.56 -9.16
CA ALA A 31 -27.53 -5.47 -10.10
C ALA A 31 -27.13 -5.95 -11.50
N GLY A 32 -27.02 -7.28 -11.72
CA GLY A 32 -26.61 -7.86 -13.00
C GLY A 32 -25.24 -7.37 -13.47
N CYS A 33 -24.32 -7.09 -12.54
CA CYS A 33 -23.01 -6.52 -12.84
C CYS A 33 -21.90 -7.22 -12.09
N SER A 34 -20.66 -6.94 -12.45
CA SER A 34 -19.51 -7.49 -11.73
C SER A 34 -19.31 -6.82 -10.36
N ARG A 35 -18.66 -7.52 -9.42
CA ARG A 35 -18.22 -6.94 -8.15
C ARG A 35 -17.33 -5.70 -8.37
N GLN A 36 -16.48 -5.71 -9.40
CA GLN A 36 -15.60 -4.59 -9.73
C GLN A 36 -16.40 -3.34 -10.11
N THR A 37 -17.50 -3.51 -10.84
CA THR A 37 -18.40 -2.42 -11.23
C THR A 37 -19.04 -1.76 -9.99
N LEU A 38 -19.36 -2.52 -8.93
CA LEU A 38 -19.84 -1.94 -7.68
C LEU A 38 -18.79 -1.07 -6.98
N TYR A 39 -17.52 -1.52 -6.92
CA TYR A 39 -16.44 -0.71 -6.34
C TYR A 39 -16.23 0.60 -7.11
N GLN A 40 -16.35 0.56 -8.44
CA GLN A 40 -16.27 1.77 -9.27
C GLN A 40 -17.40 2.76 -8.94
N HIS A 41 -18.63 2.27 -8.76
CA HIS A 41 -19.76 3.12 -8.34
C HIS A 41 -19.55 3.74 -6.97
N ALA A 42 -19.03 2.96 -6.01
CA ALA A 42 -18.72 3.45 -4.66
C ALA A 42 -17.66 4.56 -4.69
N ARG A 43 -16.57 4.37 -5.44
CA ARG A 43 -15.53 5.39 -5.61
C ARG A 43 -16.03 6.66 -6.31
N LEU A 44 -16.91 6.52 -7.30
CA LEU A 44 -17.51 7.69 -7.96
C LEU A 44 -18.34 8.53 -6.97
N LEU A 45 -19.09 7.86 -6.08
CA LEU A 45 -19.88 8.55 -5.07
C LEU A 45 -19.00 9.24 -4.03
N GLU A 46 -17.97 8.55 -3.54
CA GLU A 46 -16.98 9.11 -2.61
C GLU A 46 -16.32 10.38 -3.17
N ARG A 47 -15.86 10.35 -4.43
CA ARG A 47 -15.29 11.54 -5.10
C ARG A 47 -16.26 12.71 -5.25
N ARG A 48 -17.56 12.43 -5.39
CA ARG A 48 -18.59 13.48 -5.46
C ARG A 48 -18.94 14.07 -4.11
N LEU A 49 -18.79 13.28 -3.05
CA LEU A 49 -19.05 13.69 -1.67
C LEU A 49 -17.84 14.33 -1.00
N GLN A 50 -16.64 14.13 -1.55
CA GLN A 50 -15.48 14.93 -1.17
C GLN A 50 -15.85 16.40 -1.36
N PRO A 51 -15.65 17.25 -0.33
CA PRO A 51 -15.77 18.68 -0.49
C PRO A 51 -14.99 19.07 -1.73
N GLN A 52 -15.59 19.86 -2.62
CA GLN A 52 -14.76 20.63 -3.51
C GLN A 52 -13.96 21.53 -2.58
N ASP A 53 -12.70 21.18 -2.36
CA ASP A 53 -11.72 22.15 -1.91
C ASP A 53 -11.82 23.29 -2.91
N THR A 54 -12.63 24.28 -2.55
CA THR A 54 -12.50 25.60 -3.14
C THR A 54 -11.09 25.93 -2.74
N ALA A 55 -10.16 25.73 -3.68
CA ALA A 55 -8.74 25.92 -3.43
C ALA A 55 -8.65 27.24 -2.65
N PRO A 56 -8.17 27.25 -1.40
CA PRO A 56 -8.02 28.50 -0.69
C PRO A 56 -7.22 29.37 -1.64
N ALA A 57 -7.76 30.55 -1.99
CA ALA A 57 -7.09 31.53 -2.83
C ALA A 57 -5.64 31.56 -2.36
N ALA A 58 -4.69 31.31 -3.27
CA ALA A 58 -3.30 31.05 -2.93
C ALA A 58 -2.78 32.15 -2.00
N VAL A 59 -2.88 31.90 -0.69
CA VAL A 59 -2.18 32.68 0.29
C VAL A 59 -0.77 32.17 0.10
N GLU A 60 0.09 33.00 -0.48
CA GLU A 60 1.53 32.82 -0.35
C GLU A 60 1.83 32.87 1.15
N VAL A 61 1.69 31.71 1.80
CA VAL A 61 2.31 31.48 3.09
C VAL A 61 3.79 31.52 2.75
N PRO A 62 4.57 32.50 3.24
CA PRO A 62 6.00 32.45 3.07
C PRO A 62 6.43 31.14 3.70
N ILE A 63 6.82 30.20 2.85
CA ILE A 63 7.39 28.93 3.28
C ILE A 63 8.63 29.37 4.05
N ALA A 64 8.57 29.30 5.38
CA ALA A 64 9.73 29.53 6.21
C ALA A 64 10.84 28.68 5.58
N ALA A 65 11.93 29.35 5.15
CA ALA A 65 13.02 28.68 4.46
C ALA A 65 13.32 27.40 5.23
N PRO A 66 13.27 26.22 4.56
CA PRO A 66 13.32 24.94 5.27
C PRO A 66 14.51 24.98 6.22
N ALA A 67 14.23 24.81 7.51
CA ALA A 67 15.25 24.78 8.54
C ALA A 67 16.23 23.66 8.15
N GLN A 68 17.39 24.06 7.63
CA GLN A 68 18.35 23.23 6.91
C GLN A 68 17.72 22.46 5.73
N VAL A 69 18.15 22.78 4.51
CA VAL A 69 17.97 21.87 3.37
C VAL A 69 18.55 20.53 3.78
N ALA A 70 17.69 19.55 4.07
CA ALA A 70 18.10 18.22 4.49
C ALA A 70 18.97 17.65 3.37
N ARG A 71 20.30 17.66 3.58
CA ARG A 71 21.22 17.06 2.65
C ARG A 71 20.89 15.58 2.63
N LEU A 72 20.53 15.07 1.46
CA LEU A 72 20.50 13.63 1.20
C LEU A 72 21.95 13.15 1.16
N ASP A 73 22.58 13.04 2.32
CA ASP A 73 23.85 12.35 2.47
C ASP A 73 23.65 10.84 2.30
N GLN A 74 24.73 10.09 2.17
CA GLN A 74 24.65 8.64 1.94
C GLN A 74 23.85 7.90 3.04
N PRO A 75 24.04 8.18 4.35
CA PRO A 75 23.20 7.59 5.40
C PRO A 75 21.71 7.89 5.24
N THR A 76 21.35 9.14 4.90
CA THR A 76 19.95 9.54 4.70
C THR A 76 19.36 8.92 3.45
N ARG A 77 20.12 8.84 2.34
CA ARG A 77 19.71 8.11 1.12
C ARG A 77 19.42 6.65 1.42
N ARG A 78 20.32 5.99 2.18
CA ARG A 78 20.15 4.60 2.59
C ARG A 78 18.90 4.42 3.44
N ARG A 79 18.69 5.26 4.45
CA ARG A 79 17.50 5.22 5.32
C ARG A 79 16.23 5.41 4.50
N LEU A 80 16.21 6.41 3.62
CA LEU A 80 15.07 6.67 2.73
C LEU A 80 14.76 5.46 1.85
N ALA A 81 15.77 4.87 1.21
CA ALA A 81 15.59 3.71 0.34
C ALA A 81 15.05 2.49 1.09
N VAL A 82 15.59 2.19 2.29
CA VAL A 82 15.12 1.07 3.12
C VAL A 82 13.67 1.30 3.56
N THR A 83 13.32 2.51 4.01
CA THR A 83 11.95 2.84 4.41
C THR A 83 10.99 2.76 3.23
N ALA A 84 11.35 3.33 2.07
CA ALA A 84 10.55 3.25 0.85
C ALA A 84 10.28 1.80 0.42
N PHE A 85 11.30 0.95 0.49
CA PHE A 85 11.15 -0.47 0.19
C PHE A 85 10.21 -1.18 1.17
N ALA A 86 10.33 -0.89 2.47
CA ALA A 86 9.44 -1.42 3.50
C ALA A 86 7.97 -0.99 3.30
N MET A 87 7.73 0.15 2.65
CA MET A 87 6.40 0.62 2.24
C MET A 87 5.88 -0.02 0.94
N GLY A 88 6.66 -0.91 0.31
CA GLY A 88 6.27 -1.62 -0.91
C GLY A 88 6.72 -0.96 -2.22
N ILE A 89 7.61 0.03 -2.18
CA ILE A 89 8.18 0.64 -3.38
C ILE A 89 9.33 -0.23 -3.89
N SER A 90 9.30 -0.61 -5.17
CA SER A 90 10.34 -1.45 -5.76
C SER A 90 11.69 -0.72 -5.85
N THR A 91 12.80 -1.47 -5.88
CA THR A 91 14.15 -0.88 -5.95
C THR A 91 14.37 -0.02 -7.20
N ARG A 92 13.71 -0.34 -8.32
CA ARG A 92 13.73 0.49 -9.54
C ARG A 92 12.96 1.79 -9.39
N GLN A 93 11.77 1.75 -8.78
CA GLN A 93 11.03 2.98 -8.50
C GLN A 93 11.80 3.88 -7.51
N ILE A 94 12.51 3.29 -6.55
CA ILE A 94 13.37 4.05 -5.63
C ILE A 94 14.55 4.68 -6.40
N GLU A 95 15.16 3.95 -7.32
CA GLU A 95 16.20 4.48 -8.22
C GLU A 95 15.67 5.67 -9.04
N ASP A 96 14.50 5.52 -9.67
CA ASP A 96 13.87 6.59 -10.47
C ASP A 96 13.62 7.85 -9.62
N LEU A 97 13.09 7.69 -8.40
CA LEU A 97 12.85 8.80 -7.48
C LEU A 97 14.16 9.46 -7.02
N LEU A 98 15.19 8.68 -6.70
CA LEU A 98 16.48 9.22 -6.31
C LEU A 98 17.17 9.94 -7.48
N ARG A 99 16.98 9.47 -8.71
CA ARG A 99 17.50 10.11 -9.92
C ARG A 99 16.86 11.48 -10.16
N VAL A 100 15.56 11.63 -9.89
CA VAL A 100 14.87 12.94 -9.97
C VAL A 100 15.52 13.98 -9.02
N ILE A 101 15.99 13.54 -7.86
CA ILE A 101 16.52 14.44 -6.82
C ILE A 101 18.04 14.64 -6.95
N LEU A 102 18.78 13.58 -7.30
CA LEU A 102 20.25 13.54 -7.26
C LEU A 102 20.90 13.56 -8.65
N GLY A 103 20.12 13.44 -9.73
CA GLY A 103 20.65 13.23 -11.08
C GLY A 103 21.37 11.88 -11.22
N GLU A 104 22.35 11.83 -12.12
CA GLU A 104 23.12 10.62 -12.43
C GLU A 104 24.09 10.18 -11.31
N GLU A 105 24.33 11.04 -10.31
CA GLU A 105 25.13 10.74 -9.10
C GLU A 105 24.35 9.90 -8.06
N GLY A 106 23.13 9.48 -8.40
CA GLY A 106 22.27 8.64 -7.56
C GLY A 106 22.68 7.16 -7.54
N PRO A 107 22.32 6.41 -6.48
CA PRO A 107 22.56 4.97 -6.44
C PRO A 107 21.64 4.23 -7.42
N ASP A 108 22.16 3.20 -8.08
CA ASP A 108 21.37 2.29 -8.90
C ASP A 108 20.53 1.31 -8.06
N HIS A 109 19.54 0.66 -8.69
CA HIS A 109 18.67 -0.33 -8.04
C HIS A 109 19.44 -1.50 -7.41
N ALA A 110 20.62 -1.86 -7.93
CA ALA A 110 21.46 -2.91 -7.37
C ALA A 110 22.08 -2.48 -6.04
N THR A 111 22.57 -1.24 -5.96
CA THR A 111 23.08 -0.62 -4.73
C THR A 111 21.98 -0.46 -3.70
N ILE A 112 20.80 0.02 -4.11
CA ILE A 112 19.61 0.06 -3.27
C ILE A 112 19.26 -1.34 -2.76
N GLY A 113 19.27 -2.36 -3.63
CA GLY A 113 18.99 -3.74 -3.27
C GLY A 113 19.93 -4.29 -2.19
N ARG A 114 21.23 -3.99 -2.27
CA ARG A 114 22.20 -4.34 -1.22
C ARG A 114 21.88 -3.67 0.11
N TRP A 115 21.57 -2.37 0.10
CA TRP A 115 21.19 -1.65 1.31
C TRP A 115 19.96 -2.24 2.00
N VAL A 116 18.95 -2.61 1.21
CA VAL A 116 17.74 -3.28 1.70
C VAL A 116 18.09 -4.65 2.27
N ALA A 117 18.91 -5.44 1.58
CA ALA A 117 19.32 -6.77 2.05
C ALA A 117 20.07 -6.70 3.39
N ASP A 118 20.99 -5.75 3.53
CA ASP A 118 21.74 -5.52 4.77
C ASP A 118 20.83 -5.09 5.92
N ALA A 119 19.88 -4.19 5.66
CA ALA A 119 18.91 -3.73 6.66
C ALA A 119 17.99 -4.89 7.09
N ALA A 120 17.50 -5.67 6.13
CA ALA A 120 16.71 -6.86 6.39
C ALA A 120 17.49 -7.90 7.20
N HIS A 121 18.77 -8.12 6.88
CA HIS A 121 19.64 -9.00 7.66
C HIS A 121 19.78 -8.51 9.11
N SER A 122 20.02 -7.22 9.29
CA SER A 122 20.18 -6.58 10.61
C SER A 122 18.88 -6.58 11.44
N ALA A 123 17.72 -6.59 10.80
CA ALA A 123 16.42 -6.62 11.47
C ALA A 123 16.02 -8.03 11.96
N ARG A 124 16.55 -9.11 11.36
CA ARG A 124 16.17 -10.50 11.73
C ARG A 124 16.31 -10.82 13.23
N PRO A 125 17.38 -10.43 13.94
CA PRO A 125 17.53 -10.73 15.37
C PRO A 125 16.48 -10.03 16.24
N VAL A 126 15.92 -8.90 15.79
CA VAL A 126 14.90 -8.15 16.53
C VAL A 126 13.64 -8.99 16.73
N LEU A 127 13.25 -9.78 15.72
CA LEU A 127 12.09 -10.67 15.84
C LEU A 127 12.27 -11.68 16.98
N LYS A 128 13.46 -12.28 17.13
CA LYS A 128 13.74 -13.21 18.23
C LYS A 128 13.57 -12.56 19.61
N ALA A 129 14.03 -11.31 19.76
CA ALA A 129 13.92 -10.57 21.00
C ALA A 129 12.45 -10.19 21.30
N ILE A 130 11.71 -9.77 20.26
CA ILE A 130 10.28 -9.47 20.37
C ILE A 130 9.49 -10.74 20.73
N ASP A 131 9.74 -11.85 20.05
CA ASP A 131 9.07 -13.13 20.32
C ASP A 131 9.26 -13.56 21.77
N ALA A 132 10.51 -13.56 22.27
CA ALA A 132 10.81 -13.92 23.64
C ALA A 132 10.09 -13.01 24.67
N ALA A 133 9.99 -11.71 24.39
CA ALA A 133 9.30 -10.76 25.26
C ALA A 133 7.77 -10.83 25.18
N CYS A 134 7.23 -11.28 24.04
CA CYS A 134 5.80 -11.34 23.77
C CYS A 134 5.16 -12.66 24.19
N VAL A 135 5.83 -13.81 24.01
CA VAL A 135 5.30 -15.15 24.32
C VAL A 135 4.58 -15.23 25.68
N PRO A 136 5.16 -14.80 26.82
CA PRO A 136 4.48 -14.91 28.11
C PRO A 136 3.29 -13.95 28.27
N LYS A 137 3.11 -12.98 27.36
CA LYS A 137 2.05 -11.96 27.39
C LYS A 137 0.88 -12.28 26.45
N VAL A 138 1.03 -13.27 25.58
CA VAL A 138 -0.02 -13.63 24.61
C VAL A 138 -1.13 -14.39 25.33
N GLY A 139 -2.29 -13.76 25.49
CA GLY A 139 -3.51 -14.41 25.98
C GLY A 139 -4.37 -15.05 24.88
N THR A 140 -4.22 -14.62 23.63
CA THR A 140 -4.94 -15.15 22.46
C THR A 140 -4.09 -14.92 21.22
N LEU A 141 -3.97 -15.92 20.35
CA LEU A 141 -3.17 -15.89 19.12
C LEU A 141 -4.05 -16.14 17.90
N ALA A 142 -3.93 -15.29 16.88
CA ALA A 142 -4.46 -15.52 15.55
C ALA A 142 -3.29 -15.78 14.59
N VAL A 143 -3.34 -16.90 13.89
CA VAL A 143 -2.33 -17.28 12.89
C VAL A 143 -2.86 -16.90 11.51
N ASP A 144 -2.01 -16.28 10.70
CA ASP A 144 -2.31 -15.92 9.32
C ASP A 144 -1.15 -16.36 8.40
N GLU A 145 -1.49 -16.76 7.17
CA GLU A 145 -0.52 -17.24 6.18
C GLU A 145 -0.44 -16.26 5.01
N ILE A 146 0.78 -15.78 4.73
CA ILE A 146 1.04 -14.88 3.60
C ILE A 146 1.66 -15.68 2.46
N PHE A 147 0.90 -15.85 1.37
CA PHE A 147 1.39 -16.49 0.16
C PHE A 147 2.16 -15.50 -0.73
N PHE A 148 3.44 -15.76 -0.96
CA PHE A 148 4.26 -15.01 -1.92
C PHE A 148 4.36 -15.77 -3.25
N GLY A 149 3.96 -15.14 -4.36
CA GLY A 149 3.97 -15.73 -5.71
C GLY A 149 5.34 -15.85 -6.39
N GLY A 150 6.41 -16.10 -5.64
CA GLY A 150 7.79 -16.09 -6.14
C GLY A 150 8.31 -17.47 -6.55
N GLY A 151 7.99 -17.93 -7.75
CA GLY A 151 8.91 -18.75 -8.57
C GLY A 151 9.21 -20.21 -8.18
N ARG A 152 8.24 -21.01 -7.70
CA ARG A 152 8.25 -22.48 -7.92
C ARG A 152 6.88 -22.97 -8.37
N LEU A 153 6.88 -23.89 -9.33
CA LEU A 153 5.69 -24.65 -9.72
C LEU A 153 5.19 -25.43 -8.51
N TRP A 154 3.89 -25.30 -8.25
CA TRP A 154 3.15 -26.05 -7.26
C TRP A 154 3.10 -27.52 -7.69
N SER A 155 4.16 -28.29 -7.44
CA SER A 155 4.16 -29.74 -7.64
C SER A 155 3.87 -30.43 -6.32
N GLY A 156 2.68 -31.00 -6.22
CA GLY A 156 2.42 -32.15 -5.37
C GLY A 156 1.56 -31.89 -4.15
N SER A 157 0.24 -32.01 -4.32
CA SER A 157 -0.58 -32.90 -3.48
C SER A 157 -2.05 -32.79 -3.89
N SER A 158 -2.40 -33.47 -4.99
CA SER A 158 -3.76 -34.02 -5.14
C SER A 158 -3.63 -35.53 -5.23
N ARG A 159 -3.56 -36.20 -4.08
CA ARG A 159 -4.02 -37.59 -4.02
C ARG A 159 -5.55 -37.51 -4.06
N ARG A 160 -6.11 -37.84 -5.23
CA ARG A 160 -7.50 -38.26 -5.30
C ARG A 160 -7.57 -39.67 -4.69
N VAL A 161 -8.39 -39.82 -3.68
CA VAL A 161 -9.17 -41.04 -3.45
C VAL A 161 -10.61 -40.64 -3.70
#